data_AF-A0A961J2T3-F1
#
_entry.id   AF-A0A961J2T3-F1
#
_cell.length_a   1.000
_cell.length_b   1.000
_cell.length_c   1.000
_cell.angle_alpha   90.00
_cell.angle_beta   90.00
_cell.angle_gamma   90.00
#
_symmetry.space_group_name_H-M   'P 1'
#
loop_
_entity.id
_entity.type
_entity.pdbx_description
1 polymer ?
#
loop_
_entity_poly.entity_id
_entity_poly.type
_entity_poly.pdbx_seq_one_letter_code
_entity_poly.pdbx_strand_id
1 'polypeptide(L)'
;MVRTVCAVVLSLSVCATAPQAQTDVCRDANGNIDQTATQGLQAFRANASAEAMQPLIGTWYTEIPSPQTGQIAYRYQTLEPSGLFTMQTRVCDNLGLCSDYAGHGAWAAQAAAGPGMVTVMSTFSDTQVTNYCWVGQVQVSADMMQTSAGQSWRRVR
;
A
#
# COMPACT_ATOMS: atom_id res chain seq x y z
N MET A 1 22.86 -59.05 13.29
CA MET A 1 23.06 -57.60 13.05
C MET A 1 21.81 -57.07 12.37
N VAL A 2 20.94 -56.40 13.12
CA VAL A 2 19.67 -55.85 12.61
C VAL A 2 19.93 -54.43 12.12
N ARG A 3 19.71 -54.19 10.82
CA ARG A 3 19.85 -52.85 10.21
C ARG A 3 18.53 -52.11 10.35
N THR A 4 18.46 -51.19 11.32
CA THR A 4 17.37 -50.22 11.45
C THR A 4 17.47 -49.19 10.32
N VAL A 5 16.48 -49.16 9.44
CA VAL A 5 16.33 -48.14 8.39
C VAL A 5 15.60 -46.95 9.00
N CYS A 6 16.31 -45.84 9.20
CA CYS A 6 15.68 -44.56 9.54
C CYS A 6 14.93 -44.04 8.30
N ALA A 7 13.60 -44.08 8.37
CA ALA A 7 12.73 -43.39 7.42
C ALA A 7 12.91 -41.87 7.58
N VAL A 8 13.47 -41.22 6.56
CA VAL A 8 13.53 -39.76 6.46
C VAL A 8 12.15 -39.29 6.05
N VAL A 9 11.44 -38.64 6.98
CA VAL A 9 10.15 -37.99 6.72
C VAL A 9 10.44 -36.68 5.98
N LEU A 10 10.14 -36.64 4.67
CA LEU A 10 10.09 -35.40 3.91
C LEU A 10 8.99 -34.50 4.49
N SER A 11 9.41 -33.43 5.17
CA SER A 11 8.50 -32.35 5.57
C SER A 11 8.22 -31.52 4.32
N LEU A 12 7.02 -31.66 3.76
CA LEU A 12 6.50 -30.76 2.74
C LEU A 12 6.29 -29.39 3.40
N SER A 13 7.29 -28.52 3.28
CA SER A 13 7.15 -27.10 3.56
C SER A 13 6.13 -26.54 2.58
N VAL A 14 4.88 -26.40 3.03
CA VAL A 14 3.87 -25.59 2.35
C VAL A 14 4.40 -24.15 2.40
N CYS A 15 5.05 -23.73 1.32
CA CYS A 15 5.23 -22.31 1.05
C CYS A 15 3.82 -21.74 0.94
N ALA A 16 3.31 -21.15 2.01
CA ALA A 16 2.16 -20.28 1.95
C ALA A 16 2.55 -19.14 0.99
N THR A 17 2.14 -19.25 -0.27
CA THR A 17 2.18 -18.11 -1.17
C THR A 17 1.27 -17.06 -0.53
N ALA A 18 1.87 -15.97 -0.07
CA ALA A 18 1.12 -14.79 0.36
C ALA A 18 0.06 -14.47 -0.71
N PRO A 19 -1.10 -13.92 -0.35
CA PRO A 19 -2.21 -13.67 -1.28
C PRO A 19 -1.87 -12.51 -2.24
N GLN A 20 -0.85 -12.66 -3.07
CA GLN A 20 -0.44 -11.66 -4.06
C GLN A 20 -1.49 -11.51 -5.17
N ALA A 21 -2.22 -12.59 -5.49
CA ALA A 21 -3.23 -12.58 -6.55
C ALA A 21 -4.40 -11.62 -6.29
N GLN A 22 -4.72 -11.29 -5.03
CA GLN A 22 -5.78 -10.33 -4.73
C GLN A 22 -5.34 -8.88 -4.95
N THR A 23 -4.04 -8.56 -4.81
CA THR A 23 -3.51 -7.20 -4.98
C THR A 23 -3.17 -6.84 -6.43
N ASP A 24 -3.39 -7.76 -7.38
CA ASP A 24 -2.92 -7.67 -8.76
C ASP A 24 -3.97 -7.16 -9.76
N VAL A 25 -5.16 -6.76 -9.30
CA VAL A 25 -6.24 -6.25 -10.15
C VAL A 25 -6.70 -4.88 -9.67
N CYS A 26 -7.13 -4.04 -10.61
CA CYS A 26 -7.80 -2.78 -10.34
C CYS A 26 -9.31 -2.96 -10.50
N ARG A 27 -10.10 -2.38 -9.60
CA ARG A 27 -11.55 -2.33 -9.73
C ARG A 27 -12.05 -0.92 -10.04
N ASP A 28 -13.11 -0.85 -10.85
CA ASP A 28 -13.84 0.38 -11.12
C ASP A 28 -14.78 0.74 -9.95
N ALA A 29 -15.47 1.89 -10.07
CA ALA A 29 -16.41 2.35 -9.04
C ALA A 29 -17.63 1.42 -8.84
N ASN A 30 -17.92 0.54 -9.80
CA ASN A 30 -18.99 -0.45 -9.72
C ASN A 30 -18.49 -1.79 -9.16
N GLY A 31 -17.20 -1.90 -8.84
CA GLY A 31 -16.57 -3.12 -8.36
C GLY A 31 -16.22 -4.12 -9.47
N ASN A 32 -16.36 -3.79 -10.75
CA ASN A 32 -15.90 -4.64 -11.85
C ASN A 32 -14.39 -4.53 -12.02
N ILE A 33 -13.75 -5.56 -12.59
CA ILE A 33 -12.33 -5.49 -12.92
C ILE A 33 -12.14 -4.49 -14.07
N ASP A 34 -11.28 -3.49 -13.84
CA ASP A 34 -10.77 -2.61 -14.88
C ASP A 34 -9.52 -3.25 -15.49
N GLN A 35 -9.69 -3.88 -16.65
CA GLN A 35 -8.61 -4.59 -17.33
C GLN A 35 -7.48 -3.65 -17.77
N THR A 36 -7.80 -2.42 -18.16
CA THR A 36 -6.83 -1.43 -18.62
C THR A 36 -5.97 -0.97 -17.46
N ALA A 37 -6.59 -0.59 -16.34
CA ALA A 37 -5.88 -0.20 -15.13
C ALA A 37 -5.07 -1.36 -14.55
N THR A 38 -5.61 -2.59 -14.61
CA THR A 38 -4.90 -3.81 -14.18
C THR A 38 -3.64 -4.06 -14.99
N GLN A 39 -3.70 -3.95 -16.32
CA GLN A 39 -2.51 -4.08 -17.17
C GLN A 39 -1.50 -2.97 -16.91
N GLY A 40 -1.98 -1.73 -16.72
CA GLY A 40 -1.15 -0.60 -16.32
C GLY A 40 -0.41 -0.85 -15.00
N LEU A 41 -1.09 -1.40 -14.00
CA LEU A 41 -0.50 -1.78 -12.72
C LEU A 41 0.61 -2.82 -12.88
N GLN A 42 0.34 -3.88 -13.64
CA GLN A 42 1.31 -4.95 -13.87
C GLN A 42 2.56 -4.42 -14.58
N ALA A 43 2.37 -3.62 -15.63
CA ALA A 43 3.47 -2.97 -16.34
C ALA A 43 4.24 -2.00 -15.44
N PHE A 44 3.54 -1.23 -14.60
CA PHE A 44 4.16 -0.27 -13.69
C PHE A 44 5.05 -0.98 -12.66
N ARG A 45 4.53 -2.05 -12.02
CA ARG A 45 5.27 -2.85 -11.03
C ARG A 45 6.45 -3.59 -11.64
N ALA A 46 6.32 -4.10 -12.86
CA ALA A 46 7.42 -4.73 -13.58
C ALA A 46 8.59 -3.76 -13.86
N ASN A 47 8.30 -2.46 -13.93
CA ASN A 47 9.29 -1.40 -14.15
C ASN A 47 9.55 -0.56 -12.89
N ALA A 48 9.23 -1.08 -11.70
CA ALA A 48 9.49 -0.38 -10.45
C ALA A 48 11.00 -0.12 -10.26
N SER A 49 11.36 1.07 -9.79
CA SER A 49 12.75 1.44 -9.49
C SER A 49 12.98 1.34 -7.98
N ALA A 50 13.96 0.53 -7.60
CA ALA A 50 14.38 0.42 -6.20
C ALA A 50 14.85 1.77 -5.65
N GLU A 51 15.56 2.56 -6.46
CA GLU A 51 16.03 3.90 -6.10
C GLU A 51 14.85 4.86 -5.86
N ALA A 52 13.81 4.80 -6.69
CA ALA A 52 12.60 5.62 -6.51
C ALA A 52 11.75 5.16 -5.31
N MET A 53 11.75 3.87 -4.99
CA MET A 53 11.02 3.32 -3.85
C MET A 53 11.70 3.63 -2.51
N GLN A 54 13.03 3.60 -2.47
CA GLN A 54 13.81 3.76 -1.24
C GLN A 54 13.41 4.97 -0.35
N PRO A 55 13.23 6.20 -0.87
CA PRO A 55 12.86 7.36 -0.05
C PRO A 55 11.42 7.29 0.48
N LEU A 56 10.57 6.42 -0.04
CA LEU A 56 9.19 6.24 0.41
C LEU A 56 9.05 5.17 1.50
N ILE A 57 10.00 4.24 1.61
CA ILE A 57 9.92 3.15 2.60
C ILE A 57 9.83 3.70 4.02
N GLY A 58 8.90 3.17 4.81
CA GLY A 58 8.66 3.55 6.20
C GLY A 58 7.20 3.88 6.48
N THR A 59 6.95 4.36 7.70
CA THR A 59 5.60 4.73 8.14
C THR A 59 5.37 6.24 7.98
N TRP A 60 4.24 6.59 7.41
CA TRP A 60 3.81 7.96 7.14
C TRP A 60 2.46 8.22 7.79
N TYR A 61 2.25 9.46 8.23
CA TYR A 61 1.05 9.91 8.91
C TYR A 61 0.45 11.14 8.24
N THR A 62 -0.87 11.21 8.19
CA THR A 62 -1.63 12.39 7.76
C THR A 62 -2.93 12.52 8.55
N GLU A 63 -3.48 13.73 8.56
CA GLU A 63 -4.79 14.06 9.11
C GLU A 63 -5.67 14.60 7.99
N ILE A 64 -6.87 14.05 7.86
CA ILE A 64 -7.83 14.46 6.83
C ILE A 64 -9.09 14.92 7.54
N PRO A 65 -9.29 16.24 7.71
CA PRO A 65 -10.54 16.76 8.25
C PRO A 65 -11.66 16.62 7.21
N SER A 66 -12.86 16.29 7.67
CA SER A 66 -14.11 16.28 6.90
C SER A 66 -14.94 17.50 7.27
N PRO A 67 -14.97 18.57 6.46
CA PRO A 67 -15.74 19.77 6.79
C PRO A 67 -17.24 19.50 6.89
N GLN A 68 -17.76 18.50 6.16
CA GLN A 68 -19.19 18.20 6.16
C GLN A 68 -19.66 17.51 7.44
N THR A 69 -18.80 16.67 8.06
CA THR A 69 -19.18 15.87 9.24
C THR A 69 -18.47 16.33 10.52
N GLY A 70 -17.48 17.22 10.44
CA GLY A 70 -16.61 17.63 11.54
C GLY A 70 -15.56 16.57 11.93
N GLN A 71 -15.65 15.37 11.36
CA GLN A 71 -14.76 14.26 11.70
C GLN A 71 -13.32 14.50 11.24
N ILE A 72 -12.37 13.87 11.92
CA ILE A 72 -10.96 13.84 11.51
C ILE A 72 -10.55 12.39 11.31
N ALA A 73 -9.97 12.09 10.14
CA ALA A 73 -9.34 10.81 9.87
C ALA A 73 -7.83 10.91 10.11
N TYR A 74 -7.34 10.16 11.09
CA TYR A 74 -5.94 9.96 11.39
C TYR A 74 -5.46 8.73 10.64
N ARG A 75 -4.54 8.89 9.67
CA ARG A 75 -4.14 7.80 8.80
C ARG A 75 -2.64 7.56 8.89
N TYR A 76 -2.30 6.30 9.16
CA TYR A 76 -0.95 5.77 9.10
C TYR A 76 -0.85 4.84 7.89
N GLN A 77 0.20 4.98 7.09
CA GLN A 77 0.53 4.02 6.03
C GLN A 77 1.98 3.58 6.18
N THR A 78 2.24 2.28 6.06
CA THR A 78 3.59 1.72 6.09
C THR A 78 3.91 1.13 4.74
N LEU A 79 4.89 1.72 4.06
CA LEU A 79 5.37 1.29 2.75
C LEU A 79 6.58 0.38 2.94
N GLU A 80 6.45 -0.90 2.62
CA GLU A 80 7.51 -1.89 2.78
C GLU A 80 8.44 -1.98 1.56
N PRO A 81 9.72 -2.35 1.73
CA PRO A 81 10.64 -2.59 0.61
C PRO A 81 10.15 -3.65 -0.38
N SER A 82 9.29 -4.57 0.08
CA SER A 82 8.68 -5.64 -0.70
C SER A 82 7.67 -5.15 -1.76
N GLY A 83 7.29 -3.86 -1.71
CA GLY A 83 6.18 -3.33 -2.49
C GLY A 83 4.81 -3.69 -1.89
N LEU A 84 4.75 -4.14 -0.64
CA LEU A 84 3.52 -4.22 0.14
C LEU A 84 3.32 -2.95 0.94
N PHE A 85 2.07 -2.59 1.20
CA PHE A 85 1.78 -1.58 2.21
C PHE A 85 0.61 -1.97 3.10
N THR A 86 0.66 -1.45 4.32
CA THR A 86 -0.44 -1.52 5.28
C THR A 86 -0.92 -0.12 5.59
N MET A 87 -2.20 0.00 5.94
CA MET A 87 -2.80 1.26 6.32
C MET A 87 -3.68 1.06 7.55
N GLN A 88 -3.59 1.99 8.49
CA GLN A 88 -4.51 2.08 9.61
C GLN A 88 -5.13 3.48 9.58
N THR A 89 -6.45 3.56 9.48
CA THR A 89 -7.19 4.81 9.59
C THR A 89 -8.06 4.77 10.84
N ARG A 90 -7.94 5.80 11.67
CA ARG A 90 -8.86 6.05 12.78
C ARG A 90 -9.67 7.29 12.48
N VAL A 91 -10.99 7.17 12.38
CA VAL A 91 -11.89 8.30 12.17
C VAL A 91 -12.56 8.63 13.49
N CYS A 92 -12.38 9.85 13.98
CA CYS A 92 -13.00 10.32 15.21
C CYS A 92 -13.97 11.47 14.93
N ASP A 93 -15.08 11.50 15.66
CA ASP A 93 -16.02 12.62 15.68
C ASP A 93 -15.67 13.65 16.77
N ASN A 94 -16.46 14.73 16.82
CA ASN A 94 -16.26 15.84 17.75
C ASN A 94 -16.58 15.47 19.21
N LEU A 95 -17.20 14.32 19.44
CA LEU A 95 -17.54 13.79 20.77
C LEU A 95 -16.48 12.82 21.28
N GLY A 96 -15.45 12.53 20.47
CA GLY A 96 -14.37 11.60 20.80
C GLY A 96 -14.70 10.13 20.53
N LEU A 97 -15.81 9.83 19.84
CA LEU A 97 -16.10 8.49 19.38
C LEU A 97 -15.27 8.20 18.13
N CYS A 98 -14.59 7.05 18.11
CA CYS A 98 -13.69 6.69 17.01
C CYS A 98 -13.98 5.30 16.45
N SER A 99 -13.81 5.16 15.14
CA SER A 99 -13.84 3.90 14.41
C SER A 99 -12.49 3.64 13.75
N ASP A 100 -12.05 2.40 13.78
CA ASP A 100 -10.77 1.95 13.22
C ASP A 100 -10.98 1.13 11.95
N TYR A 101 -10.22 1.45 10.91
CA TYR A 101 -10.28 0.82 9.60
C TYR A 101 -8.86 0.40 9.18
N ALA A 102 -8.63 -0.91 9.15
CA ALA A 102 -7.40 -1.49 8.64
C ALA A 102 -7.51 -1.72 7.13
N GLY A 103 -6.41 -1.48 6.44
CA GLY A 103 -6.28 -1.73 5.01
C GLY A 103 -4.89 -2.23 4.65
N HIS A 104 -4.79 -2.76 3.45
CA HIS A 104 -3.56 -3.34 2.92
C HIS A 104 -3.54 -3.20 1.40
N GLY A 105 -2.37 -3.45 0.81
CA GLY A 105 -2.21 -3.27 -0.61
C GLY A 105 -0.83 -3.57 -1.13
N ALA A 106 -0.65 -3.31 -2.42
CA ALA A 106 0.65 -3.28 -3.06
C ALA A 106 0.97 -1.87 -3.54
N TRP A 107 2.25 -1.55 -3.65
CA TRP A 107 2.72 -0.29 -4.18
C TRP A 107 4.02 -0.49 -4.96
N ALA A 108 4.30 0.46 -5.85
CA ALA A 108 5.55 0.60 -6.53
C ALA A 108 5.81 2.07 -6.81
N ALA A 109 7.07 2.41 -7.08
CA ALA A 109 7.44 3.74 -7.52
C ALA A 109 8.38 3.68 -8.74
N GLN A 110 8.31 4.73 -9.55
CA GLN A 110 9.19 4.99 -10.67
C GLN A 110 9.72 6.42 -10.55
N ALA A 111 10.90 6.69 -11.11
CA ALA A 111 11.42 8.05 -11.18
C ALA A 111 10.46 8.95 -11.98
N ALA A 112 10.25 10.19 -11.51
CA ALA A 112 9.50 11.20 -12.24
C ALA A 112 10.40 12.37 -12.64
N ALA A 113 9.90 13.22 -13.53
CA ALA A 113 10.59 14.44 -13.92
C ALA A 113 10.59 15.44 -12.75
N GLY A 114 11.75 15.65 -12.13
CA GLY A 114 11.95 16.65 -11.08
C GLY A 114 12.79 16.13 -9.89
N PRO A 115 13.61 16.97 -9.24
CA PRO A 115 14.34 16.57 -8.04
C PRO A 115 13.39 16.14 -6.92
N GLY A 116 13.57 14.92 -6.40
CA GLY A 116 12.75 14.38 -5.32
C GLY A 116 11.31 14.02 -5.72
N MET A 117 11.02 13.99 -7.03
CA MET A 117 9.71 13.58 -7.55
C MET A 117 9.73 12.10 -7.96
N VAL A 118 8.71 11.37 -7.54
CA VAL A 118 8.48 9.97 -7.95
C VAL A 118 7.03 9.80 -8.38
N THR A 119 6.80 8.95 -9.37
CA THR A 119 5.45 8.47 -9.67
C THR A 119 5.21 7.24 -8.81
N VAL A 120 4.10 7.22 -8.11
CA VAL A 120 3.68 6.10 -7.26
C VAL A 120 2.42 5.50 -7.84
N MET A 121 2.36 4.18 -7.86
CA MET A 121 1.13 3.45 -8.12
C MET A 121 0.87 2.47 -6.98
N SER A 122 -0.38 2.37 -6.56
CA SER A 122 -0.79 1.48 -5.47
C SER A 122 -2.13 0.83 -5.74
N THR A 123 -2.31 -0.39 -5.22
CA THR A 123 -3.61 -1.04 -5.06
C THR A 123 -3.97 -1.09 -3.59
N PHE A 124 -5.21 -0.76 -3.26
CA PHE A 124 -5.65 -0.62 -1.88
C PHE A 124 -6.95 -1.37 -1.63
N SER A 125 -7.00 -2.07 -0.49
CA SER A 125 -8.21 -2.68 0.05
C SER A 125 -8.35 -2.37 1.54
N ASP A 126 -9.57 -2.09 1.98
CA ASP A 126 -9.97 -2.04 3.38
C ASP A 126 -11.35 -2.70 3.58
N THR A 127 -11.98 -2.44 4.71
CA THR A 127 -13.31 -2.97 5.04
C THR A 127 -14.45 -2.46 4.13
N GLN A 128 -14.22 -1.40 3.36
CA GLN A 128 -15.21 -0.72 2.53
C GLN A 128 -14.87 -0.74 1.03
N VAL A 129 -13.57 -0.78 0.71
CA VAL A 129 -13.04 -0.66 -0.64
C VAL A 129 -12.23 -1.91 -0.95
N THR A 130 -12.44 -2.47 -2.15
CA THR A 130 -11.65 -3.61 -2.62
C THR A 130 -10.88 -3.22 -3.87
N ASN A 131 -9.57 -3.35 -3.83
CA ASN A 131 -8.66 -3.22 -4.97
C ASN A 131 -8.79 -1.90 -5.74
N TYR A 132 -8.90 -0.81 -5.00
CA TYR A 132 -8.85 0.52 -5.58
C TYR A 132 -7.43 0.83 -6.03
N CYS A 133 -7.29 1.21 -7.29
CA CYS A 133 -6.01 1.60 -7.86
C CYS A 133 -5.85 3.11 -7.87
N TRP A 134 -4.68 3.56 -7.44
CA TRP A 134 -4.29 4.96 -7.49
C TRP A 134 -2.93 5.09 -8.16
N VAL A 135 -2.78 6.14 -8.97
CA VAL A 135 -1.50 6.57 -9.55
C VAL A 135 -1.38 8.08 -9.37
N GLY A 136 -0.20 8.53 -8.96
CA GLY A 136 0.06 9.95 -8.81
C GLY A 136 1.52 10.28 -8.62
N GLN A 137 1.85 11.55 -8.80
CA GLN A 137 3.18 12.06 -8.51
C GLN A 137 3.26 12.49 -7.05
N VAL A 138 4.42 12.21 -6.47
CA VAL A 138 4.73 12.48 -5.08
C VAL A 138 6.08 13.16 -5.00
N GLN A 139 6.12 14.29 -4.30
CA GLN A 139 7.37 14.89 -3.85
C GLN A 139 7.74 14.28 -2.50
N VAL A 140 8.97 13.78 -2.36
CA VAL A 140 9.43 13.14 -1.13
C VAL A 140 10.74 13.75 -0.64
N SER A 141 10.77 14.09 0.65
CA SER A 141 11.96 14.44 1.42
C SER A 141 12.19 13.39 2.53
N ALA A 142 13.20 13.63 3.37
CA ALA A 142 13.50 12.74 4.49
C ALA A 142 12.32 12.62 5.49
N ASP A 143 11.49 13.65 5.64
CA ASP A 143 10.49 13.78 6.68
C ASP A 143 9.07 14.08 6.17
N MET A 144 8.94 14.40 4.88
CA MET A 144 7.68 14.83 4.30
C MET A 144 7.44 14.17 2.94
N MET A 145 6.18 13.85 2.67
CA MET A 145 5.71 13.34 1.41
C MET A 145 4.47 14.12 1.00
N GLN A 146 4.48 14.72 -0.19
CA GLN A 146 3.38 15.54 -0.69
C GLN A 146 2.87 14.97 -2.01
N THR A 147 1.57 14.69 -2.07
CA THR A 147 0.92 14.24 -3.31
C THR A 147 0.59 15.44 -4.20
N SER A 148 0.47 15.20 -5.51
CA SER A 148 0.00 16.22 -6.47
C SER A 148 -1.41 16.77 -6.16
N ALA A 149 -2.20 16.04 -5.37
CA ALA A 149 -3.52 16.48 -4.89
C ALA A 149 -3.44 17.42 -3.66
N GLY A 150 -2.23 17.79 -3.23
CA GLY A 150 -2.01 18.69 -2.09
C GLY A 150 -2.05 18.00 -0.72
N GLN A 151 -2.16 16.67 -0.67
CA GLN A 151 -2.13 15.95 0.60
C GLN A 151 -0.69 15.82 1.09
N SER A 152 -0.44 16.28 2.32
CA SER A 152 0.86 16.16 2.98
C SER A 152 0.85 15.05 4.01
N TRP A 153 1.96 14.31 4.05
CA TRP A 153 2.23 13.23 4.97
C TRP A 153 3.55 13.48 5.66
N ARG A 154 3.59 13.26 6.97
CA ARG A 154 4.82 13.34 7.76
C ARG A 154 5.33 11.94 8.05
N ARG A 155 6.65 11.76 8.00
CA ARG A 155 7.27 10.49 8.39
C ARG A 155 7.13 10.28 9.90
N VAL A 156 6.76 9.08 10.30
CA VAL A 156 6.75 8.64 11.70
C VAL A 156 8.14 8.10 12.02
N ARG A 157 8.73 8.59 13.12
CA ARG A 157 10.06 8.18 13.58
C ARG A 157 9.99 6.96 14.48
#